data_AF-A0A2W1BQY1-F1
#
_entry.id   AF-A0A2W1BQY1-F1
#
_cell.length_a   1.000
_cell.length_b   1.000
_cell.length_c   1.000
_cell.angle_alpha   90.00
_cell.angle_beta   90.00
_cell.angle_gamma   90.00
#
_symmetry.space_group_name_H-M   'P 1'
#
loop_
_entity.id
_entity.type
_entity.pdbx_description
1 polymer ?
#
loop_
_entity_poly.entity_id
_entity_poly.type
_entity_poly.pdbx_seq_one_letter_code
_entity_poly.pdbx_strand_id
1 'polypeptide(L)'
;MVSDFRKKKLLHVFNAFFDTNRSGGVDKKDFELAIKKITELRGYKPGDAKYKQIEETLLKIWDGLQSRADSNNDGEISKDEWIQMWDQFAKNPSAAADWQNLYCKFIFELEDASNDGEIDVEEFSSVYESFGLDKEESIESFHKMAKGKKTVTYEEFQQLWKEYFVTEDQEAPGNFIFGCFICSLSKHSHSHSH
;
A
#
# COMPACT_ATOMS: atom_id res chain seq x y z
N MET A 1 -7.88 21.55 -2.59
CA MET A 1 -7.70 21.03 -1.21
C MET A 1 -8.14 19.58 -1.24
N VAL A 2 -7.34 18.68 -0.67
CA VAL A 2 -7.68 17.24 -0.58
C VAL A 2 -8.90 17.07 0.34
N SER A 3 -9.88 16.27 -0.06
CA SER A 3 -11.05 15.97 0.78
C SER A 3 -10.63 15.18 2.04
N ASP A 4 -11.48 15.19 3.06
CA ASP A 4 -11.21 14.41 4.28
C ASP A 4 -11.20 12.90 4.00
N PHE A 5 -12.05 12.45 3.08
CA PHE A 5 -12.06 11.05 2.64
C PHE A 5 -10.71 10.67 2.01
N ARG A 6 -10.23 11.44 1.04
CA ARG A 6 -8.98 11.14 0.35
C ARG A 6 -7.79 11.29 1.30
N LYS A 7 -7.75 12.31 2.17
CA LYS A 7 -6.71 12.45 3.21
C LYS A 7 -6.61 11.19 4.08
N LYS A 8 -7.73 10.66 4.56
CA LYS A 8 -7.74 9.46 5.40
C LYS A 8 -7.19 8.24 4.66
N LYS A 9 -7.51 8.05 3.37
CA LYS A 9 -6.91 6.99 2.53
C LYS A 9 -5.39 7.16 2.42
N LEU A 10 -4.93 8.36 2.09
CA LEU A 10 -3.50 8.65 1.97
C LEU A 10 -2.76 8.38 3.29
N LEU A 11 -3.33 8.79 4.42
CA LEU A 11 -2.75 8.56 5.74
C LEU A 11 -2.84 7.08 6.17
N HIS A 12 -3.86 6.34 5.74
CA HIS A 12 -3.90 4.89 5.98
C HIS A 12 -2.67 4.22 5.35
N VAL A 13 -2.38 4.51 4.08
CA VAL A 13 -1.19 3.95 3.40
C VAL A 13 0.09 4.37 4.09
N PHE A 14 0.19 5.66 4.46
CA PHE A 14 1.34 6.20 5.20
C PHE A 14 1.60 5.41 6.48
N ASN A 15 0.59 5.28 7.35
CA ASN A 15 0.79 4.66 8.67
C ASN A 15 0.90 3.14 8.62
N ALA A 16 0.25 2.48 7.65
CA ALA A 16 0.21 1.02 7.59
C ALA A 16 1.41 0.42 6.84
N PHE A 17 1.90 1.08 5.78
CA PHE A 17 2.91 0.51 4.88
C PHE A 17 4.23 1.28 4.84
N PHE A 18 4.25 2.57 5.19
CA PHE A 18 5.47 3.38 5.12
C PHE A 18 6.05 3.66 6.51
N ASP A 19 5.30 4.22 7.45
CA ASP A 19 5.75 4.52 8.83
C ASP A 19 5.81 3.25 9.69
N THR A 20 6.78 2.40 9.36
CA THR A 20 6.92 1.02 9.85
C THR A 20 7.32 1.00 11.33
N ASN A 21 8.03 2.03 11.79
CA ASN A 21 8.43 2.22 13.17
C ASN A 21 7.45 3.07 14.01
N ARG A 22 6.41 3.65 13.39
CA ARG A 22 5.38 4.52 14.00
C ARG A 22 5.96 5.80 14.63
N SER A 23 6.98 6.37 14.00
CA SER A 23 7.59 7.64 14.42
C SER A 23 6.70 8.85 14.09
N GLY A 24 5.77 8.71 13.15
CA GLY A 24 4.92 9.79 12.63
C GLY A 24 5.45 10.44 11.36
N GLY A 25 6.68 10.09 10.96
CA GLY A 25 7.33 10.42 9.69
C GLY A 25 7.73 9.16 8.94
N VAL A 26 8.20 9.32 7.71
CA VAL A 26 8.80 8.20 6.94
C VAL A 26 10.23 8.57 6.58
N ASP A 27 11.18 7.80 7.09
CA ASP A 27 12.59 7.96 6.77
C ASP A 27 13.17 6.68 6.14
N LYS A 28 14.46 6.71 5.81
CA LYS A 28 15.14 5.56 5.25
C LYS A 28 15.10 4.32 6.16
N LYS A 29 15.08 4.49 7.50
CA LYS A 29 15.06 3.38 8.46
C LYS A 29 13.76 2.61 8.39
N ASP A 30 12.65 3.27 8.04
CA ASP A 30 11.38 2.58 7.82
C ASP A 30 11.47 1.58 6.66
N PHE A 31 12.12 1.98 5.56
CA PHE A 31 12.36 1.10 4.43
C PHE A 31 13.32 -0.05 4.78
N GLU A 32 14.39 0.21 5.53
CA GLU A 32 15.30 -0.82 6.04
C GLU A 32 14.55 -1.84 6.94
N LEU A 33 13.63 -1.35 7.77
CA LEU A 33 12.78 -2.20 8.61
C LEU A 33 11.77 -3.00 7.78
N ALA A 34 11.17 -2.41 6.74
CA ALA A 34 10.27 -3.08 5.82
C ALA A 34 11.00 -4.20 5.04
N ILE A 35 12.21 -3.94 4.53
CA ILE A 35 13.07 -4.95 3.88
C ILE A 35 13.28 -6.14 4.81
N LYS A 36 13.66 -5.87 6.06
CA LYS A 36 13.87 -6.92 7.07
C LYS A 36 12.59 -7.72 7.32
N LYS A 37 11.46 -7.07 7.58
CA LYS A 37 10.17 -7.75 7.84
C LYS A 37 9.72 -8.62 6.66
N ILE A 38 9.78 -8.10 5.45
CA ILE A 38 9.32 -8.82 4.25
C ILE A 38 10.22 -10.01 3.95
N THR A 39 11.54 -9.84 4.05
CA THR A 39 12.50 -10.93 3.83
C THR A 39 12.39 -12.02 4.89
N GLU A 40 12.19 -11.66 6.16
CA GLU A 40 11.91 -12.61 7.25
C GLU A 40 10.60 -13.39 7.02
N LEU A 41 9.52 -12.70 6.65
CA LEU A 41 8.22 -13.31 6.34
C LEU A 41 8.32 -14.31 5.18
N ARG A 42 9.13 -13.99 4.17
CA ARG A 42 9.36 -14.85 2.99
C ARG A 42 10.47 -15.89 3.20
N GLY A 43 11.14 -15.88 4.36
CA GLY A 43 12.22 -16.82 4.69
C GLY A 43 13.52 -16.59 3.90
N TYR A 44 13.71 -15.41 3.30
CA TYR A 44 14.92 -15.04 2.56
C TYR A 44 16.01 -14.58 3.52
N LYS A 45 17.24 -15.01 3.27
CA LYS A 45 18.41 -14.69 4.10
C LYS A 45 19.26 -13.59 3.45
N PRO A 46 19.99 -12.78 4.26
CA PRO A 46 20.99 -11.87 3.74
C PRO A 46 21.99 -12.61 2.84
N GLY A 47 22.11 -12.15 1.59
CA GLY A 47 22.95 -12.77 0.56
C GLY A 47 22.17 -13.50 -0.54
N ASP A 48 20.91 -13.87 -0.30
CA ASP A 48 20.04 -14.46 -1.32
C ASP A 48 19.78 -13.44 -2.44
N ALA A 49 19.65 -13.94 -3.68
CA ALA A 49 19.33 -13.07 -4.82
C ALA A 49 18.00 -12.33 -4.61
N LYS A 50 16.99 -13.01 -4.05
CA LYS A 50 15.69 -12.43 -3.72
C LYS A 50 15.76 -11.37 -2.62
N TYR A 51 16.61 -11.57 -1.62
CA TYR A 51 16.86 -10.56 -0.58
C TYR A 51 17.40 -9.26 -1.21
N LYS A 52 18.45 -9.38 -2.02
CA LYS A 52 19.06 -8.22 -2.71
C LYS A 52 18.08 -7.52 -3.65
N GLN A 53 17.26 -8.29 -4.36
CA GLN A 53 16.24 -7.73 -5.25
C GLN A 53 15.23 -6.87 -4.47
N ILE A 54 14.75 -7.34 -3.31
CA ILE A 54 13.81 -6.59 -2.46
C ILE A 54 14.49 -5.33 -1.90
N GLU A 55 15.71 -5.46 -1.38
CA GLU A 55 16.51 -4.35 -0.86
C GLU A 55 16.71 -3.26 -1.92
N GLU A 56 17.22 -3.61 -3.10
CA GLU A 56 17.44 -2.66 -4.19
C GLU A 56 16.14 -1.99 -4.66
N THR A 57 15.03 -2.73 -4.69
CA THR A 57 13.73 -2.20 -5.13
C THR A 57 13.17 -1.20 -4.13
N LEU A 58 13.15 -1.55 -2.84
CA LEU A 58 12.65 -0.66 -1.79
C LEU A 58 13.52 0.59 -1.62
N LEU A 59 14.84 0.47 -1.74
CA LEU A 59 15.72 1.64 -1.71
C LEU A 59 15.53 2.57 -2.92
N LYS A 60 15.31 2.03 -4.12
CA LYS A 60 14.95 2.85 -5.30
C LYS A 60 13.61 3.57 -5.11
N ILE A 61 12.65 2.92 -4.46
CA ILE A 61 11.36 3.54 -4.11
C ILE A 61 11.58 4.69 -3.12
N TRP A 62 12.39 4.47 -2.08
CA TRP A 62 12.75 5.52 -1.12
C TRP A 62 13.40 6.72 -1.81
N ASP A 63 14.45 6.51 -2.61
CA ASP A 63 15.16 7.60 -3.28
C ASP A 63 14.21 8.44 -4.17
N GLY A 64 13.32 7.75 -4.90
CA GLY A 64 12.31 8.39 -5.73
C GLY A 64 11.24 9.14 -4.92
N LEU A 65 10.76 8.56 -3.82
CA LEU A 65 9.81 9.20 -2.91
C LEU A 65 10.43 10.45 -2.26
N GLN A 66 11.62 10.31 -1.68
CA GLN A 66 12.33 11.39 -1.01
C GLN A 66 12.53 12.58 -1.96
N SER A 67 13.03 12.34 -3.17
CA SER A 67 13.25 13.39 -4.18
C SER A 67 11.99 14.17 -4.58
N ARG A 68 10.79 13.64 -4.30
CA ARG A 68 9.50 14.21 -4.68
C ARG A 68 8.73 14.82 -3.53
N ALA A 69 8.85 14.26 -2.33
CA ALA A 69 8.06 14.65 -1.18
C ALA A 69 8.84 15.49 -0.17
N ASP A 70 10.14 15.22 0.03
CA ASP A 70 11.01 15.87 1.03
C ASP A 70 11.30 17.32 0.61
N SER A 71 10.37 18.22 0.91
CA SER A 71 10.37 19.58 0.38
C SER A 71 11.29 20.48 1.19
N ASN A 72 11.46 20.17 2.48
CA ASN A 72 12.34 20.89 3.39
C ASN A 72 13.76 20.29 3.44
N ASN A 73 14.02 19.13 2.81
CA ASN A 73 15.30 18.41 2.78
C ASN A 73 15.81 18.04 4.17
N ASP A 74 14.92 17.64 5.08
CA ASP A 74 15.29 17.19 6.42
C ASP A 74 15.58 15.69 6.51
N GLY A 75 15.34 14.94 5.42
CA GLY A 75 15.56 13.51 5.35
C GLY A 75 14.38 12.65 5.80
N GLU A 76 13.23 13.28 6.07
CA GLU A 76 12.01 12.66 6.57
C GLU A 76 10.80 13.14 5.76
N ILE A 77 9.87 12.25 5.43
CA ILE A 77 8.61 12.64 4.80
C ILE A 77 7.54 12.81 5.87
N SER A 78 7.11 14.05 6.05
CA SER A 78 5.97 14.36 6.93
C SER A 78 4.63 13.98 6.29
N LYS A 79 3.59 13.88 7.13
CA LYS A 79 2.22 13.62 6.67
C LYS A 79 1.69 14.70 5.73
N ASP A 80 2.08 15.95 5.93
CA ASP A 80 1.64 17.07 5.09
C ASP A 80 2.32 17.02 3.72
N GLU A 81 3.62 16.73 3.67
CA GLU A 81 4.36 16.52 2.40
C GLU A 81 3.81 15.33 1.63
N TRP A 82 3.51 14.22 2.32
CA TRP A 82 2.86 13.06 1.74
C TRP A 82 1.52 13.41 1.09
N ILE A 83 0.64 14.12 1.82
CA ILE A 83 -0.67 14.53 1.31
C ILE A 83 -0.51 15.49 0.11
N GLN A 84 0.43 16.43 0.18
CA GLN A 84 0.70 17.39 -0.88
C GLN A 84 1.20 16.70 -2.16
N MET A 85 2.12 15.75 -2.03
CA MET A 85 2.63 14.95 -3.15
C MET A 85 1.50 14.20 -3.85
N TRP A 86 0.63 13.53 -3.11
CA TRP A 86 -0.50 12.80 -3.68
C TRP A 86 -1.60 13.73 -4.25
N ASP A 87 -1.79 14.94 -3.71
CA ASP A 87 -2.65 15.96 -4.33
C ASP A 87 -2.13 16.42 -5.69
N GLN A 88 -0.80 16.52 -5.84
CA GLN A 88 -0.19 16.83 -7.13
C GLN A 88 -0.37 15.67 -8.12
N PHE A 89 -0.16 14.43 -7.68
CA PHE A 89 -0.41 13.24 -8.50
C PHE A 89 -1.87 13.18 -8.99
N ALA A 90 -2.83 13.47 -8.13
CA ALA A 90 -4.26 13.47 -8.48
C ALA A 90 -4.65 14.47 -9.59
N LYS A 91 -3.85 15.52 -9.80
CA LYS A 91 -4.07 16.50 -10.89
C LYS A 91 -3.60 15.99 -12.24
N ASN A 92 -2.66 15.05 -12.28
CA ASN A 92 -2.20 14.41 -13.51
C ASN A 92 -1.86 12.91 -13.29
N PRO A 93 -2.87 12.05 -13.07
CA PRO A 93 -2.64 10.64 -12.71
C PRO A 93 -1.97 9.79 -13.79
N SER A 94 -1.95 10.28 -15.04
CA SER A 94 -1.26 9.61 -16.15
C SER A 94 0.25 9.82 -16.11
N ALA A 95 0.75 10.82 -15.37
CA ALA A 95 2.17 11.10 -15.20
C ALA A 95 2.69 10.55 -13.87
N ALA A 96 2.41 9.28 -13.59
CA ALA A 96 2.96 8.58 -12.43
C ALA A 96 4.49 8.58 -12.49
N ALA A 97 5.12 8.93 -11.38
CA ALA A 97 6.57 8.86 -11.25
C ALA A 97 7.03 7.39 -11.23
N ASP A 98 8.27 7.15 -11.65
CA ASP A 98 8.82 5.78 -11.75
C ASP A 98 8.73 5.02 -10.41
N TRP A 99 8.96 5.70 -9.28
CA TRP A 99 8.86 5.09 -7.96
C TRP A 99 7.43 4.64 -7.62
N GLN A 100 6.40 5.33 -8.10
CA GLN A 100 5.00 4.95 -7.87
C GLN A 100 4.67 3.68 -8.66
N ASN A 101 5.15 3.58 -9.89
CA ASN A 101 4.99 2.38 -10.72
C ASN A 101 5.76 1.19 -10.14
N LEU A 102 7.00 1.42 -9.69
CA LEU A 102 7.81 0.43 -8.99
C LEU A 102 7.13 -0.06 -7.73
N TYR A 103 6.60 0.86 -6.91
CA TYR A 103 5.90 0.50 -5.68
C TYR A 103 4.60 -0.26 -5.94
N CYS A 104 3.82 0.16 -6.95
CA CYS A 104 2.63 -0.57 -7.39
C CYS A 104 2.97 -2.01 -7.82
N LYS A 105 4.05 -2.19 -8.61
CA LYS A 105 4.51 -3.52 -9.00
C LYS A 105 4.97 -4.35 -7.80
N PHE A 106 5.70 -3.73 -6.88
CA PHE A 106 6.18 -4.39 -5.66
C PHE A 106 5.05 -4.90 -4.79
N ILE A 107 4.00 -4.10 -4.55
CA ILE A 107 2.82 -4.54 -3.78
C ILE A 107 2.09 -5.66 -4.52
N PHE A 108 1.92 -5.56 -5.84
CA PHE A 108 1.33 -6.64 -6.63
C PHE A 108 2.10 -7.96 -6.46
N GLU A 109 3.43 -7.94 -6.63
CA GLU A 109 4.27 -9.13 -6.47
C GLU A 109 4.31 -9.65 -5.01
N LEU A 110 4.03 -8.77 -4.04
CA LEU A 110 3.89 -9.17 -2.65
C LEU A 110 2.57 -9.92 -2.43
N GLU A 111 1.50 -9.55 -3.13
CA GLU A 111 0.19 -10.21 -3.05
C GLU A 111 0.13 -11.50 -3.89
N ASP A 112 0.66 -11.50 -5.12
CA ASP A 112 0.77 -12.65 -6.03
C ASP A 112 1.82 -13.67 -5.52
N ALA A 113 1.44 -14.43 -4.49
CA ALA A 113 2.30 -15.41 -3.86
C ALA A 113 2.60 -16.61 -4.78
N SER A 114 1.66 -16.95 -5.67
CA SER A 114 1.78 -18.04 -6.64
C SER A 114 2.69 -17.70 -7.82
N ASN A 115 2.93 -16.40 -8.09
CA ASN A 115 3.63 -15.86 -9.26
C ASN A 115 2.97 -16.25 -10.59
N ASP A 116 1.64 -16.34 -10.63
CA ASP A 116 0.90 -16.64 -11.85
C ASP A 116 0.50 -15.38 -12.64
N GLY A 117 0.76 -14.20 -12.08
CA GLY A 117 0.48 -12.90 -12.70
C GLY A 117 -0.92 -12.38 -12.41
N GLU A 118 -1.67 -13.04 -11.53
CA GLU A 118 -2.97 -12.59 -11.03
C GLU A 118 -3.00 -12.68 -9.50
N ILE A 119 -3.91 -11.94 -8.86
CA ILE A 119 -4.16 -12.03 -7.42
C ILE A 119 -5.52 -12.69 -7.22
N ASP A 120 -5.56 -13.81 -6.51
CA ASP A 120 -6.81 -14.45 -6.09
C ASP A 120 -7.25 -14.05 -4.66
N VAL A 121 -8.43 -14.52 -4.26
CA VAL A 121 -9.02 -14.16 -2.96
C VAL A 121 -8.26 -14.78 -1.78
N GLU A 122 -7.71 -15.98 -1.95
CA GLU A 122 -6.91 -16.66 -0.95
C GLU A 122 -5.58 -15.92 -0.71
N GLU A 123 -4.90 -15.52 -1.78
CA GLU A 123 -3.67 -14.72 -1.76
C GLU A 123 -3.91 -13.37 -1.08
N PHE A 124 -4.91 -12.63 -1.54
CA PHE A 124 -5.28 -11.34 -0.96
C PHE A 124 -5.60 -11.49 0.54
N SER A 125 -6.53 -12.38 0.90
CA SER A 125 -6.95 -12.53 2.30
C SER A 125 -5.83 -13.03 3.22
N SER A 126 -4.94 -13.91 2.74
CA SER A 126 -3.81 -14.42 3.54
C SER A 126 -2.79 -13.32 3.86
N VAL A 127 -2.52 -12.41 2.91
CA VAL A 127 -1.64 -11.27 3.16
C VAL A 127 -2.21 -10.38 4.26
N TYR A 128 -3.48 -9.98 4.16
CA TYR A 128 -4.09 -9.09 5.15
C TYR A 128 -4.32 -9.76 6.51
N GLU A 129 -4.61 -11.07 6.55
CA GLU A 129 -4.63 -11.87 7.79
C GLU A 129 -3.27 -11.85 8.49
N SER A 130 -2.16 -11.90 7.74
CA SER A 130 -0.80 -11.79 8.31
C SER A 130 -0.51 -10.41 8.93
N PHE A 131 -1.25 -9.38 8.50
CA PHE A 131 -1.23 -8.03 9.10
C PHE A 131 -2.25 -7.85 10.23
N GLY A 132 -2.96 -8.91 10.62
CA GLY A 132 -3.91 -8.91 11.73
C GLY A 132 -5.31 -8.42 11.37
N LEU A 133 -5.65 -8.39 10.08
CA LEU A 133 -7.01 -8.12 9.64
C LEU A 133 -7.87 -9.39 9.67
N ASP A 134 -9.18 -9.17 9.78
CA ASP A 134 -10.17 -10.23 9.71
C ASP A 134 -10.22 -10.82 8.30
N LYS A 135 -10.26 -12.16 8.22
CA LYS A 135 -10.19 -12.87 6.95
C LYS A 135 -11.46 -12.66 6.13
N GLU A 136 -12.61 -12.73 6.76
CA GLU A 136 -13.91 -12.50 6.14
C GLU A 136 -14.02 -11.07 5.58
N GLU A 137 -13.57 -10.06 6.33
CA GLU A 137 -13.51 -8.67 5.83
C GLU A 137 -12.57 -8.50 4.63
N SER A 138 -11.48 -9.25 4.60
CA SER A 138 -10.51 -9.23 3.49
C SER A 138 -11.11 -9.88 2.24
N ILE A 139 -11.87 -10.97 2.39
CA ILE A 139 -12.61 -11.63 1.30
C ILE A 139 -13.68 -10.69 0.72
N GLU A 140 -14.46 -10.00 1.57
CA GLU A 140 -15.45 -9.03 1.11
C GLU A 140 -14.81 -7.86 0.34
N SER A 141 -13.65 -7.39 0.81
CA SER A 141 -12.88 -6.34 0.15
C SER A 141 -12.38 -6.79 -1.22
N PHE A 142 -11.86 -8.01 -1.32
CA PHE A 142 -11.46 -8.59 -2.58
C PHE A 142 -12.62 -8.65 -3.57
N HIS A 143 -13.81 -9.11 -3.14
CA HIS A 143 -14.97 -9.18 -4.04
C HIS A 143 -15.39 -7.81 -4.59
N LYS A 144 -15.30 -6.76 -3.77
CA LYS A 144 -15.55 -5.38 -4.21
C LYS A 144 -14.47 -4.90 -5.19
N MET A 145 -13.20 -5.14 -4.85
CA MET A 145 -12.04 -4.80 -5.68
C MET A 145 -12.12 -5.48 -7.06
N ALA A 146 -12.37 -6.79 -7.08
CA ALA A 146 -12.39 -7.65 -8.27
C ALA A 146 -13.64 -7.45 -9.14
N LYS A 147 -14.63 -6.65 -8.69
CA LYS A 147 -15.87 -6.36 -9.44
C LYS A 147 -16.57 -7.65 -9.91
N GLY A 148 -16.58 -8.68 -9.07
CA GLY A 148 -17.18 -9.99 -9.36
C GLY A 148 -16.31 -10.97 -10.17
N LYS A 149 -15.06 -10.63 -10.46
CA LYS A 149 -14.06 -11.56 -11.01
C LYS A 149 -13.49 -12.47 -9.91
N LYS A 150 -12.87 -13.58 -10.35
CA LYS A 150 -12.18 -14.52 -9.46
C LYS A 150 -10.76 -14.06 -9.12
N THR A 151 -10.15 -13.33 -10.04
CA THR A 151 -8.76 -12.89 -9.96
C THR A 151 -8.64 -11.44 -10.45
N VAL A 152 -7.55 -10.78 -10.08
CA VAL A 152 -7.19 -9.43 -10.52
C VAL A 152 -5.80 -9.48 -11.16
N THR A 153 -5.73 -9.18 -12.45
CA THR A 153 -4.45 -9.11 -13.20
C THR A 153 -3.62 -7.90 -12.80
N TYR A 154 -2.33 -7.88 -13.15
CA TYR A 154 -1.48 -6.72 -12.90
C TYR A 154 -2.00 -5.43 -13.54
N GLU A 155 -2.49 -5.48 -14.79
CA GLU A 155 -3.05 -4.33 -15.50
C GLU A 155 -4.29 -3.76 -14.80
N GLU A 156 -5.13 -4.63 -14.24
CA GLU A 156 -6.30 -4.23 -13.47
C GLU A 156 -5.90 -3.65 -12.11
N PHE A 157 -4.94 -4.27 -11.45
CA PHE A 157 -4.37 -3.76 -10.21
C PHE A 157 -3.78 -2.35 -10.38
N GLN A 158 -3.09 -2.08 -11.49
CA GLN A 158 -2.60 -0.73 -11.81
C GLN A 158 -3.73 0.30 -11.96
N GLN A 159 -4.88 -0.09 -12.50
CA GLN A 159 -6.04 0.80 -12.61
C GLN A 159 -6.65 1.07 -11.24
N LEU A 160 -6.82 0.03 -10.42
CA LEU A 160 -7.33 0.12 -9.06
C LEU A 160 -6.39 0.95 -8.16
N TRP A 161 -5.08 0.80 -8.34
CA TRP A 161 -4.04 1.60 -7.69
C TRP A 161 -4.23 3.09 -7.98
N LYS A 162 -4.32 3.46 -9.26
CA LYS A 162 -4.58 4.86 -9.66
C LYS A 162 -5.90 5.36 -9.09
N GLU A 163 -6.95 4.53 -9.14
CA GLU A 163 -8.26 4.85 -8.58
C GLU A 163 -8.16 5.15 -7.08
N TYR A 164 -7.45 4.34 -6.29
CA TYR A 164 -7.28 4.54 -4.83
C TYR A 164 -6.76 5.94 -4.49
N PHE A 165 -5.68 6.39 -5.13
CA PHE A 165 -5.00 7.65 -4.81
C PHE A 165 -5.72 8.90 -5.33
N VAL A 166 -6.67 8.75 -6.25
CA VAL A 166 -7.28 9.88 -6.96
C VAL A 166 -8.78 10.02 -6.70
N THR A 167 -9.49 8.90 -6.55
CA THR A 167 -10.95 8.92 -6.49
C THR A 167 -11.49 9.55 -5.20
N GLU A 168 -12.58 10.29 -5.36
CA GLU A 168 -13.41 10.83 -4.28
C GLU A 168 -14.68 9.99 -4.05
N ASP A 169 -14.95 9.03 -4.95
CA ASP A 169 -16.05 8.09 -4.79
C ASP A 169 -15.70 7.08 -3.70
N GLN A 170 -16.54 7.00 -2.67
CA GLN A 170 -16.35 6.13 -1.51
C GLN A 170 -16.62 4.66 -1.84
N GLU A 171 -17.41 4.38 -2.88
CA GLU A 171 -17.75 3.03 -3.30
C GLU A 171 -16.85 2.51 -4.42
N ALA A 172 -15.89 3.32 -4.87
CA ALA A 172 -14.95 2.94 -5.92
C ALA A 172 -14.16 1.67 -5.53
N PRO A 173 -14.09 0.65 -6.41
CA PRO A 173 -13.39 -0.61 -6.14
C PRO A 173 -11.92 -0.46 -5.77
N GLY A 174 -11.25 0.55 -6.31
CA GLY A 174 -9.88 0.90 -5.93
C GLY A 174 -9.71 1.16 -4.44
N ASN A 175 -10.74 1.60 -3.71
CA ASN A 175 -10.67 1.85 -2.26
C ASN A 175 -10.35 0.59 -1.42
N PHE A 176 -10.46 -0.60 -2.02
CA PHE A 176 -10.29 -1.89 -1.34
C PHE A 176 -8.92 -2.54 -1.57
N ILE A 177 -8.02 -1.96 -2.38
CA ILE A 177 -6.73 -2.58 -2.72
C ILE A 177 -5.76 -2.76 -1.54
N PHE A 178 -5.98 -2.07 -0.42
CA PHE A 178 -5.10 -2.10 0.76
C PHE A 178 -5.75 -2.74 1.99
N GLY A 179 -6.74 -3.63 1.80
CA GLY A 179 -7.42 -4.29 2.92
C GLY A 179 -8.33 -3.35 3.70
N CYS A 180 -9.57 -3.21 3.21
CA CYS A 180 -10.68 -2.40 3.75
C CYS A 180 -10.34 -1.18 4.62
N PHE A 181 -10.25 -0.01 4.00
CA PHE A 181 -10.32 1.28 4.70
C PHE A 181 -11.69 1.53 5.39
N ILE A 182 -12.77 0.91 4.91
CA ILE A 182 -14.15 1.17 5.36
C ILE A 182 -14.50 0.40 6.64
N CYS A 183 -14.01 -0.83 6.82
CA CYS A 183 -14.27 -1.62 8.03
C CYS A 183 -13.58 -1.05 9.27
N SER A 184 -12.40 -0.42 9.13
CA SER A 184 -11.73 0.22 10.26
C SER A 184 -12.41 1.51 10.72
N LEU A 185 -13.21 2.17 9.86
CA LEU A 185 -13.95 3.38 10.21
C LEU A 185 -15.28 3.10 10.94
N SER A 186 -15.86 1.90 10.79
CA SER A 186 -17.11 1.52 11.46
C SER A 186 -16.90 0.86 12.84
N LYS A 187 -15.69 0.36 13.15
CA LYS A 187 -15.40 -0.38 14.40
C LYS A 187 -15.21 0.49 15.65
N HIS A 188 -15.99 1.57 15.78
CA HIS A 188 -16.42 2.10 17.08
C HIS A 188 -17.87 1.69 17.39
N SER A 189 -18.15 0.38 17.33
CA SER A 189 -19.19 -0.24 18.17
C SER A 189 -19.03 -1.74 18.06
N HIS A 190 -18.22 -2.34 18.94
CA HIS A 190 -18.57 -3.56 19.67
C HIS A 190 -17.41 -3.85 20.63
N SER A 191 -17.58 -3.43 21.88
CA SER A 191 -16.86 -4.05 22.97
C SER A 191 -17.21 -5.53 22.99
N HIS A 192 -16.23 -6.40 22.79
CA HIS A 192 -16.30 -7.73 23.33
C HIS A 192 -15.47 -7.76 24.60
N SER A 193 -16.16 -7.45 25.71
CA SER A 193 -15.88 -8.07 26.99
C SER A 193 -15.96 -9.58 26.78
N HIS A 194 -14.93 -10.33 27.20
CA HIS A 194 -15.01 -11.62 27.88
C HIS A 194 -13.78 -11.74 28.79
#